data_AF-A0A8I2G144-F1
#
_entry.id   AF-A0A8I2G144-F1
#
_cell.length_a   1.000
_cell.length_b   1.000
_cell.length_c   1.000
_cell.angle_alpha   90.00
_cell.angle_beta   90.00
_cell.angle_gamma   90.00
#
_symmetry.space_group_name_H-M   'P 1'
#
loop_
_entity.id
_entity.type
_entity.pdbx_description
1 polymer ?
#
loop_
_entity_poly.entity_id
_entity_poly.type
_entity_poly.pdbx_seq_one_letter_code
_entity_poly.pdbx_strand_id
1 'polypeptide(L)'
;MGQLLNVSEAVEFAIYIEQNGYKFYVETMKKFNDEKLMELFQFLADEELKHEKTFRGLLKKTGTFTPPESYPGEYEAYMKDFLKTHALANDEALQKKLADINTIDDAVNMALDFEKDSIVLFTMVKKYIEDQNKSHVETIIQEEISHILKITQYMHGR
;
A
#
# COMPACT_ATOMS: atom_id res chain seq x y z
N MET A 1 -5.82 28.58 -4.61
CA MET A 1 -6.97 27.73 -4.22
C MET A 1 -6.53 26.29 -4.44
N GLY A 2 -6.14 25.61 -3.37
CA GLY A 2 -5.72 24.20 -3.46
C GLY A 2 -6.94 23.35 -3.78
N GLN A 3 -6.89 22.61 -4.89
CA GLN A 3 -7.87 21.55 -5.11
C GLN A 3 -7.68 20.52 -4.01
N LEU A 4 -8.69 20.45 -3.13
CA LEU A 4 -8.87 19.43 -2.11
C LEU A 4 -8.69 18.05 -2.75
N LEU A 5 -7.76 17.25 -2.24
CA LEU A 5 -7.82 15.80 -2.44
C LEU A 5 -9.14 15.32 -1.85
N ASN A 6 -10.09 14.93 -2.70
CA ASN A 6 -11.33 14.34 -2.24
C ASN A 6 -11.09 12.89 -1.79
N VAL A 7 -11.96 12.34 -0.95
CA VAL A 7 -11.82 10.98 -0.39
C VAL A 7 -11.63 9.91 -1.46
N SER A 8 -12.30 10.09 -2.60
CA SER A 8 -12.22 9.19 -3.75
C SER A 8 -10.79 9.13 -4.27
N GLU A 9 -10.07 10.26 -4.37
CA GLU A 9 -8.67 10.29 -4.81
C GLU A 9 -7.75 9.53 -3.84
N ALA A 10 -7.98 9.64 -2.53
CA ALA A 10 -7.19 8.89 -1.54
C ALA A 10 -7.46 7.37 -1.60
N VAL A 11 -8.72 6.97 -1.82
CA VAL A 11 -9.11 5.56 -1.99
C VAL A 11 -8.64 5.00 -3.34
N GLU A 12 -8.74 5.77 -4.42
CA GLU A 12 -8.19 5.41 -5.73
C GLU A 12 -6.68 5.21 -5.65
N PHE A 13 -6.00 6.06 -4.87
CA PHE A 13 -4.59 5.88 -4.65
C PHE A 13 -4.28 4.63 -3.82
N ALA A 14 -5.06 4.32 -2.77
CA ALA A 14 -4.92 3.05 -2.06
C ALA A 14 -5.06 1.87 -3.02
N ILE A 15 -6.06 1.86 -3.90
CA ILE A 15 -6.21 0.83 -4.94
C ILE A 15 -4.95 0.73 -5.82
N TYR A 16 -4.38 1.86 -6.20
CA TYR A 16 -3.18 1.88 -7.04
C TYR A 16 -1.94 1.32 -6.34
N ILE A 17 -1.78 1.60 -5.04
CA ILE A 17 -0.73 1.00 -4.21
C ILE A 17 -0.86 -0.52 -4.20
N GLU A 18 -2.05 -1.05 -3.91
CA GLU A 18 -2.31 -2.51 -3.84
C GLU A 18 -1.98 -3.21 -5.17
N GLN A 19 -2.35 -2.56 -6.28
CA GLN A 19 -2.02 -3.08 -7.62
C GLN A 19 -0.51 -3.14 -7.85
N ASN A 20 0.23 -2.17 -7.33
CA ASN A 20 1.68 -2.10 -7.46
C ASN A 20 2.40 -3.04 -6.49
N GLY A 21 1.88 -3.24 -5.28
CA GLY A 21 2.32 -4.29 -4.35
C GLY A 21 2.15 -5.68 -4.96
N TYR A 22 0.96 -5.99 -5.48
CA TYR A 22 0.72 -7.23 -6.23
C TYR A 22 1.72 -7.44 -7.38
N LYS A 23 1.87 -6.45 -8.27
CA LYS A 23 2.84 -6.53 -9.39
C LYS A 23 4.25 -6.77 -8.87
N PHE A 24 4.64 -6.04 -7.83
CA PHE A 24 5.96 -6.19 -7.22
C PHE A 24 6.22 -7.61 -6.74
N TYR A 25 5.32 -8.17 -5.95
CA TYR A 25 5.48 -9.52 -5.43
C TYR A 25 5.55 -10.55 -6.57
N VAL A 26 4.63 -10.47 -7.54
CA VAL A 26 4.59 -11.38 -8.69
C VAL A 26 5.84 -11.30 -9.56
N GLU A 27 6.30 -10.08 -9.90
CA GLU A 27 7.49 -9.92 -10.74
C GLU A 27 8.78 -10.31 -9.98
N THR A 28 8.84 -10.05 -8.68
CA THR A 28 10.02 -10.39 -7.87
C THR A 28 10.17 -11.89 -7.68
N MET A 29 9.08 -12.65 -7.53
CA MET A 29 9.13 -14.11 -7.48
C MET A 29 9.79 -14.74 -8.72
N LYS A 30 9.67 -14.11 -9.89
CA LYS A 30 10.29 -14.61 -11.14
C LYS A 30 11.82 -14.48 -11.16
N LYS A 31 12.39 -13.66 -10.27
CA LYS A 31 13.83 -13.36 -10.22
C LYS A 31 14.64 -14.35 -9.38
N PHE A 32 13.99 -15.11 -8.51
CA PHE A 32 14.65 -15.96 -7.53
C PHE A 32 14.11 -17.39 -7.58
N ASN A 33 14.97 -18.36 -7.28
CA ASN A 33 14.61 -19.77 -7.17
C ASN A 33 14.70 -20.22 -5.70
N ASP A 34 14.03 -19.48 -4.81
CA ASP A 34 13.95 -19.75 -3.38
C ASP A 34 12.49 -20.04 -3.01
N GLU A 35 12.21 -21.30 -2.65
CA GLU A 35 10.84 -21.76 -2.40
C GLU A 35 10.16 -21.01 -1.24
N LYS A 36 10.91 -20.67 -0.19
CA LYS A 36 10.37 -19.97 0.97
C LYS A 36 10.03 -18.51 0.63
N LEU A 37 10.87 -17.85 -0.18
CA LEU A 37 10.58 -16.51 -0.69
C LEU A 37 9.31 -16.53 -1.55
N MET A 38 9.21 -17.49 -2.45
CA MET A 38 8.06 -17.64 -3.35
C MET A 38 6.77 -17.89 -2.56
N GLU A 39 6.80 -18.73 -1.52
CA GLU A 39 5.65 -18.94 -0.65
C GLU A 39 5.23 -17.65 0.06
N LEU A 40 6.19 -16.92 0.64
CA LEU A 40 5.91 -15.65 1.31
C LEU A 40 5.33 -14.61 0.34
N PHE A 41 5.96 -14.42 -0.82
CA PHE A 41 5.56 -13.39 -1.77
C PHE A 41 4.25 -13.74 -2.48
N GLN A 42 3.95 -15.03 -2.66
CA GLN A 42 2.64 -15.46 -3.13
C GLN A 42 1.55 -15.15 -2.11
N PHE A 43 1.80 -15.43 -0.83
CA PHE A 43 0.88 -15.06 0.25
C PHE A 43 0.61 -13.56 0.25
N LEU A 44 1.65 -12.72 0.20
CA LEU A 44 1.51 -11.26 0.19
C LEU A 44 0.75 -10.78 -1.05
N ALA A 45 1.08 -11.27 -2.25
CA ALA A 45 0.34 -10.95 -3.47
C ALA A 45 -1.16 -11.26 -3.38
N ASP A 46 -1.53 -12.38 -2.75
CA ASP A 46 -2.93 -12.76 -2.57
C ASP A 46 -3.66 -11.84 -1.57
N GLU A 47 -2.96 -11.31 -0.57
CA GLU A 47 -3.51 -10.31 0.37
C GLU A 47 -3.77 -8.98 -0.33
N GLU A 48 -2.84 -8.49 -1.15
CA GLU A 48 -2.97 -7.24 -1.93
C GLU A 48 -4.22 -7.26 -2.83
N LEU A 49 -4.53 -8.40 -3.45
CA LEU A 49 -5.76 -8.57 -4.24
C LEU A 49 -7.04 -8.47 -3.38
N LYS A 50 -7.01 -8.95 -2.13
CA LYS A 50 -8.14 -8.84 -1.19
C LYS A 50 -8.30 -7.40 -0.71
N HIS A 51 -7.21 -6.72 -0.43
CA HIS A 51 -7.20 -5.31 -0.04
C HIS A 51 -7.69 -4.42 -1.17
N GLU A 52 -7.21 -4.61 -2.41
CA GLU A 52 -7.70 -3.91 -3.61
C GLU A 52 -9.22 -4.04 -3.73
N LYS A 53 -9.74 -5.26 -3.59
CA LYS A 53 -11.19 -5.53 -3.65
C LYS A 53 -11.95 -4.79 -2.56
N THR A 54 -11.38 -4.69 -1.36
CA THR A 54 -11.97 -3.95 -0.24
C THR A 54 -12.01 -2.46 -0.53
N PHE A 55 -10.89 -1.86 -0.97
CA PHE A 55 -10.85 -0.44 -1.34
C PHE A 55 -11.76 -0.12 -2.53
N ARG A 56 -11.87 -0.98 -3.54
CA ARG A 56 -12.87 -0.84 -4.61
C ARG A 56 -14.30 -0.88 -4.09
N GLY A 57 -14.56 -1.72 -3.09
CA GLY A 57 -15.86 -1.77 -2.39
C GLY A 57 -16.16 -0.47 -1.65
N LEU A 58 -15.13 0.13 -1.03
CA LEU A 58 -15.22 1.45 -0.39
C LEU A 58 -15.48 2.55 -1.41
N LEU A 59 -14.73 2.58 -2.52
CA LEU A 59 -14.87 3.59 -3.57
C LEU A 59 -16.30 3.67 -4.15
N LYS A 60 -16.95 2.51 -4.32
CA LYS A 60 -18.36 2.44 -4.78
C LYS A 60 -19.36 3.00 -3.78
N LYS A 61 -19.02 3.01 -2.49
CA LYS A 61 -19.87 3.47 -1.39
C LYS A 61 -19.58 4.92 -1.00
N THR A 62 -18.38 5.40 -1.28
CA THR A 62 -18.00 6.80 -1.07
C THR A 62 -18.66 7.68 -2.13
N GLY A 63 -19.65 8.47 -1.73
CA GLY A 63 -20.05 9.67 -2.46
C GLY A 63 -19.01 10.80 -2.30
N THR A 64 -19.33 12.01 -2.77
CA THR A 64 -18.50 13.22 -2.55
C THR A 64 -18.45 13.58 -1.06
N PHE A 65 -17.65 12.87 -0.27
CA PHE A 65 -17.40 13.22 1.12
C PHE A 65 -16.51 14.45 1.14
N THR A 66 -17.02 15.51 1.77
CA THR A 66 -16.25 16.72 2.03
C THR A 66 -15.61 16.56 3.40
N PRO A 67 -14.27 16.60 3.53
CA PRO A 67 -13.61 16.52 4.83
C PRO A 67 -14.16 17.59 5.78
N PRO A 68 -14.25 17.32 7.09
CA PRO A 68 -14.50 18.36 8.08
C PRO A 68 -13.51 19.53 7.88
N GLU A 69 -13.98 20.78 7.93
CA GLU A 69 -13.18 22.00 7.72
C GLU A 69 -11.92 22.09 8.60
N SER A 70 -11.82 21.27 9.65
CA SER A 70 -10.74 21.26 10.64
C SER A 70 -9.52 20.42 10.27
N TYR A 71 -9.44 19.81 9.09
CA TYR A 71 -8.23 19.08 8.69
C TYR A 71 -7.17 20.06 8.14
N PRO A 72 -6.00 20.21 8.81
CA PRO A 72 -5.00 21.20 8.40
C PRO A 72 -4.48 20.91 6.99
N GLY A 73 -4.30 21.95 6.17
CA GLY A 73 -3.73 21.84 4.82
C GLY A 73 -2.34 21.19 4.77
N GLU A 74 -1.65 21.10 5.90
CA GLU A 74 -0.39 20.36 6.06
C GLU A 74 -0.55 18.86 5.77
N TYR A 75 -1.70 18.27 6.11
CA TYR A 75 -1.94 16.83 5.90
C TYR A 75 -2.20 16.51 4.42
N GLU A 76 -2.88 17.42 3.72
CA GLU A 76 -3.09 17.33 2.27
C GLU A 76 -1.76 17.52 1.51
N ALA A 77 -0.94 18.48 1.93
CA ALA A 77 0.40 18.69 1.38
C ALA A 77 1.29 17.45 1.62
N TYR A 78 1.25 16.90 2.83
CA TYR A 78 1.98 15.67 3.15
C TYR A 78 1.52 14.49 2.29
N MET A 79 0.20 14.31 2.13
CA MET A 79 -0.33 13.30 1.21
C MET A 79 0.23 13.52 -0.19
N LYS A 80 0.06 14.73 -0.77
CA LYS A 80 0.56 15.04 -2.13
C LYS A 80 2.05 14.78 -2.29
N ASP A 81 2.86 15.09 -1.29
CA ASP A 81 4.29 14.84 -1.34
C ASP A 81 4.60 13.35 -1.18
N PHE A 82 3.89 12.64 -0.30
CA PHE A 82 3.95 11.18 -0.18
C PHE A 82 3.64 10.50 -1.53
N LEU A 83 2.54 10.91 -2.19
CA LEU A 83 2.16 10.45 -3.53
C LEU A 83 3.21 10.72 -4.61
N LYS A 84 4.00 11.78 -4.48
CA LYS A 84 5.04 12.10 -5.49
C LYS A 84 6.35 11.36 -5.28
N THR A 85 6.62 10.92 -4.05
CA THR A 85 7.95 10.51 -3.62
C THR A 85 8.09 8.99 -3.42
N HIS A 86 6.98 8.26 -3.26
CA HIS A 86 7.03 6.83 -2.99
C HIS A 86 6.88 6.00 -4.25
N ALA A 87 7.67 4.94 -4.36
CA ALA A 87 7.77 4.12 -5.58
C ALA A 87 6.46 3.38 -5.91
N LEU A 88 5.63 3.11 -4.91
CA LEU A 88 4.31 2.52 -5.10
C LEU A 88 3.33 3.48 -5.83
N ALA A 89 3.65 4.77 -5.88
CA ALA A 89 2.81 5.79 -6.52
C ALA A 89 3.08 5.98 -8.03
N ASN A 90 4.09 5.29 -8.57
CA ASN A 90 4.52 5.50 -9.94
C ASN A 90 5.06 4.20 -10.57
N ASP A 91 4.39 3.70 -11.61
CA ASP A 91 4.80 2.51 -12.36
C ASP A 91 6.26 2.60 -12.86
N GLU A 92 6.73 3.77 -13.31
CA GLU A 92 8.12 3.92 -13.78
C GLU A 92 9.13 3.75 -12.63
N ALA A 93 8.81 4.32 -11.46
CA ALA A 93 9.63 4.18 -10.27
C ALA A 93 9.63 2.74 -9.76
N LEU A 94 8.47 2.06 -9.81
CA LEU A 94 8.34 0.65 -9.50
C LEU A 94 9.20 -0.21 -10.43
N GLN A 95 9.13 0.00 -11.75
CA GLN A 95 9.94 -0.76 -12.72
C GLN A 95 11.44 -0.56 -12.49
N LYS A 96 11.86 0.67 -12.18
CA LYS A 96 13.25 0.96 -11.83
C LYS A 96 13.68 0.21 -10.56
N LYS A 97 12.89 0.28 -9.49
CA LYS A 97 13.17 -0.45 -8.26
C LYS A 97 13.21 -1.96 -8.49
N LEU A 98 12.24 -2.50 -9.25
CA LEU A 98 12.24 -3.90 -9.65
C LEU A 98 13.52 -4.27 -10.38
N ALA A 99 14.01 -3.45 -11.31
CA ALA A 99 15.28 -3.70 -12.01
C ALA A 99 16.48 -3.75 -11.04
N ASP A 100 16.48 -2.94 -9.99
CA ASP A 100 17.57 -2.84 -9.00
C ASP A 100 17.57 -4.00 -7.97
N ILE A 101 16.52 -4.83 -7.91
CA ILE A 101 16.48 -6.03 -7.06
C ILE A 101 17.40 -7.11 -7.65
N ASN A 102 18.52 -7.36 -6.96
CA ASN A 102 19.53 -8.34 -7.37
C ASN A 102 19.71 -9.46 -6.34
N THR A 103 19.34 -9.23 -5.09
CA THR A 103 19.44 -10.18 -4.00
C THR A 103 18.09 -10.38 -3.31
N ILE A 104 17.96 -11.49 -2.59
CA ILE A 104 16.77 -11.73 -1.76
C ILE A 104 16.65 -10.66 -0.67
N ASP A 105 17.79 -10.15 -0.16
CA ASP A 105 17.79 -9.08 0.84
C ASP A 105 17.25 -7.77 0.25
N ASP A 106 17.56 -7.45 -1.02
CA ASP A 106 16.94 -6.31 -1.70
C ASP A 106 15.41 -6.47 -1.81
N ALA A 107 14.96 -7.67 -2.18
CA ALA A 107 13.54 -7.98 -2.32
C ALA A 107 12.77 -7.81 -1.01
N VAL A 108 13.26 -8.39 0.09
CA VAL A 108 12.57 -8.33 1.39
C VAL A 108 12.66 -6.95 2.03
N ASN A 109 13.77 -6.22 1.86
CA ASN A 109 13.85 -4.83 2.33
C ASN A 109 12.87 -3.94 1.58
N MET A 110 12.73 -4.13 0.26
CA MET A 110 11.76 -3.40 -0.52
C MET A 110 10.31 -3.77 -0.15
N ALA A 111 10.03 -5.05 0.12
CA ALA A 111 8.74 -5.47 0.65
C ALA A 111 8.42 -4.78 1.99
N LEU A 112 9.38 -4.72 2.92
CA LEU A 112 9.18 -4.01 4.19
C LEU A 112 8.89 -2.52 4.01
N ASP A 113 9.56 -1.87 3.07
CA ASP A 113 9.28 -0.45 2.78
C ASP A 113 7.88 -0.28 2.21
N PHE A 114 7.44 -1.21 1.35
CA PHE A 114 6.09 -1.18 0.78
C PHE A 114 5.01 -1.31 1.85
N GLU A 115 5.11 -2.30 2.72
CA GLU A 115 4.13 -2.48 3.80
C GLU A 115 4.05 -1.27 4.74
N LYS A 116 5.20 -0.64 5.05
CA LYS A 116 5.24 0.57 5.89
C LYS A 116 4.56 1.76 5.20
N ASP A 117 4.81 1.93 3.90
CA ASP A 117 4.21 2.99 3.10
C ASP A 117 2.69 2.80 3.00
N SER A 118 2.23 1.57 2.78
CA SER A 118 0.81 1.19 2.81
C SER A 118 0.15 1.56 4.13
N ILE A 119 0.75 1.19 5.28
CA ILE A 119 0.22 1.55 6.62
C ILE A 119 0.07 3.07 6.78
N VAL A 120 1.09 3.83 6.36
CA VAL A 120 1.08 5.29 6.45
C VAL A 120 -0.07 5.86 5.62
N LEU A 121 -0.21 5.42 4.37
CA LEU A 121 -1.29 5.86 3.49
C LEU A 121 -2.68 5.46 4.04
N PHE A 122 -2.89 4.21 4.42
CA PHE A 122 -4.19 3.73 4.85
C PHE A 122 -4.63 4.39 6.15
N THR A 123 -3.68 4.73 7.03
CA THR A 123 -3.94 5.54 8.22
C THR A 123 -4.47 6.93 7.85
N MET A 124 -3.99 7.51 6.76
CA MET A 124 -4.54 8.76 6.23
C MET A 124 -5.93 8.54 5.63
N VAL A 125 -6.09 7.57 4.72
CA VAL A 125 -7.39 7.25 4.08
C VAL A 125 -8.47 7.05 5.14
N LYS A 126 -8.17 6.33 6.23
CA LYS A 126 -9.07 6.10 7.36
C LYS A 126 -9.62 7.39 7.97
N LYS A 127 -8.84 8.48 7.98
CA LYS A 127 -9.29 9.78 8.51
C LYS A 127 -10.31 10.47 7.61
N TYR A 128 -10.31 10.12 6.33
CA TYR A 128 -11.12 10.76 5.30
C TYR A 128 -12.37 9.98 4.93
N ILE A 129 -12.55 8.74 5.39
CA ILE A 129 -13.76 7.95 5.13
C ILE A 129 -14.77 8.04 6.28
N GLU A 130 -16.04 7.74 5.96
CA GLU A 130 -17.14 7.70 6.94
C GLU A 130 -16.91 6.63 8.02
N ASP A 131 -17.42 6.87 9.23
CA ASP A 131 -17.16 6.04 10.42
C ASP A 131 -17.51 4.55 10.21
N GLN A 132 -18.60 4.24 9.51
CA GLN A 132 -18.98 2.85 9.25
C GLN A 132 -18.00 2.08 8.35
N ASN A 133 -17.15 2.78 7.63
CA ASN A 133 -16.13 2.20 6.76
C ASN A 133 -14.75 2.14 7.42
N LYS A 134 -14.52 2.91 8.50
CA LYS A 134 -13.21 2.97 9.19
C LYS A 134 -12.74 1.63 9.73
N SER A 135 -13.65 0.77 10.19
CA SER A 135 -13.30 -0.56 10.69
C SER A 135 -12.68 -1.46 9.61
N HIS A 136 -13.12 -1.33 8.36
CA HIS A 136 -12.56 -2.12 7.26
C HIS A 136 -11.13 -1.71 6.94
N VAL A 137 -10.85 -0.39 6.91
CA VAL A 137 -9.48 0.12 6.70
C VAL A 137 -8.59 -0.16 7.90
N GLU A 138 -9.13 -0.12 9.13
CA GLU A 138 -8.39 -0.55 10.32
C GLU A 138 -7.95 -2.01 10.22
N THR A 139 -8.83 -2.92 9.76
CA THR A 139 -8.46 -4.32 9.57
C THR A 139 -7.29 -4.47 8.59
N ILE A 140 -7.34 -3.78 7.45
CA ILE A 140 -6.23 -3.81 6.47
C ILE A 140 -4.94 -3.31 7.11
N ILE A 141 -4.96 -2.18 7.84
CA ILE A 141 -3.77 -1.68 8.54
C ILE A 141 -3.15 -2.72 9.48
N GLN A 142 -3.98 -3.49 10.20
CA GLN A 142 -3.48 -4.55 11.08
C GLN A 142 -2.93 -5.75 10.30
N GLU A 143 -3.48 -6.05 9.12
CA GLU A 143 -2.96 -7.07 8.20
C GLU A 143 -1.58 -6.67 7.67
N GLU A 144 -1.38 -5.43 7.22
CA GLU A 144 -0.06 -4.92 6.77
C GLU A 144 0.99 -4.97 7.89
N ILE A 145 0.60 -4.66 9.14
CA ILE A 145 1.49 -4.84 10.29
C ILE A 145 1.87 -6.32 10.46
N SER A 146 0.92 -7.24 10.24
CA SER A 146 1.19 -8.68 10.25
C SER A 146 2.12 -9.11 9.11
N HIS A 147 2.00 -8.50 7.93
CA HIS A 147 2.88 -8.74 6.79
C HIS A 147 4.33 -8.37 7.12
N ILE A 148 4.56 -7.19 7.72
CA ILE A 148 5.88 -6.80 8.23
C ILE A 148 6.46 -7.85 9.19
N LEU A 149 5.64 -8.38 10.11
CA LEU A 149 6.08 -9.43 11.03
C LEU A 149 6.46 -10.72 10.28
N LYS A 150 5.69 -11.14 9.27
CA LYS A 150 6.02 -12.31 8.44
C LYS A 150 7.31 -12.11 7.65
N ILE A 151 7.50 -10.95 7.05
CA ILE A 151 8.71 -10.61 6.29
C ILE A 151 9.93 -10.61 7.22
N THR A 152 9.85 -9.96 8.38
CA THR A 152 10.95 -9.96 9.36
C THR A 152 11.25 -11.36 9.93
N GLN A 153 10.25 -12.21 10.14
CA GLN A 153 10.46 -13.61 10.53
C GLN A 153 11.20 -14.39 9.44
N TYR A 154 10.81 -14.22 8.18
CA TYR A 154 11.49 -14.81 7.04
C TYR A 154 12.96 -14.36 6.96
N MET A 155 13.23 -13.07 7.18
CA MET A 155 14.61 -12.53 7.18
C MET A 155 15.49 -13.16 8.26
N HIS A 156 14.97 -13.37 9.48
CA HIS A 156 15.74 -13.96 10.57
C HIS A 156 15.85 -15.49 10.52
N GLY A 157 14.91 -16.17 9.84
CA GLY A 157 14.87 -17.62 9.71
C GLY A 157 15.50 -18.17 8.43
N ARG A 158 16.16 -17.30 7.66
CA ARG A 158 16.79 -17.60 6.37
C ARG A 158 18.18 -18.21 6.53
#